data_AF-A0A2P6JJU0-F1
#
_entry.id   AF-A0A2P6JJU0-F1
#
_cell.length_a   1.000
_cell.length_b   1.000
_cell.length_c   1.000
_cell.angle_alpha   90.00
_cell.angle_beta   90.00
_cell.angle_gamma   90.00
#
_symmetry.space_group_name_H-M   'P 1'
#
loop_
_entity.id
_entity.type
_entity.pdbx_description
1 polymer ?
#
loop_
_entity_poly.entity_id
_entity_poly.type
_entity_poly.pdbx_seq_one_letter_code
_entity_poly.pdbx_strand_id
1 'polypeptide(L)'
;MLWFLVLHIMALVFWVAALLYLPALIASHSGRGSSMIVRSNPHNSIERFVFTRIATPAALLAIIAGTLVFVIDRTVDGWLIVKLTLVMALVLCHVLIGLLVLRLERATEKPLRGWCMAAVVVLCALLLLILWLVLAKPALELPI
;
A
#
# COMPACT_ATOMS: atom_id res chain seq x y z
N MET A 1 -18.78 10.61 -13.30
CA MET A 1 -18.06 9.31 -13.37
C MET A 1 -16.55 9.49 -13.32
N LEU A 2 -15.96 10.33 -14.18
CA LEU A 2 -14.50 10.54 -14.25
C LEU A 2 -13.87 11.04 -12.93
N TRP A 3 -14.53 11.95 -12.21
CA TRP A 3 -14.03 12.49 -10.94
C TRP A 3 -13.81 11.43 -9.85
N PHE A 4 -14.72 10.46 -9.71
CA PHE A 4 -14.56 9.38 -8.73
C PHE A 4 -13.42 8.43 -9.11
N LEU A 5 -13.23 8.19 -10.41
CA LEU A 5 -12.12 7.40 -10.92
C LEU A 5 -10.77 8.08 -10.66
N VAL A 6 -10.68 9.40 -10.93
CA VAL A 6 -9.48 10.20 -10.64
C VAL A 6 -9.17 10.17 -9.14
N LEU A 7 -10.19 10.39 -8.29
CA LEU A 7 -10.02 10.34 -6.84
C LEU A 7 -9.57 8.96 -6.36
N HIS A 8 -10.13 7.88 -6.92
CA HIS A 8 -9.72 6.51 -6.62
C HIS A 8 -8.26 6.25 -7.01
N ILE A 9 -7.86 6.62 -8.22
CA ILE A 9 -6.48 6.43 -8.70
C ILE A 9 -5.51 7.25 -7.86
N MET A 10 -5.83 8.52 -7.55
CA MET A 10 -4.99 9.36 -6.69
C MET A 10 -4.84 8.75 -5.29
N ALA A 11 -5.93 8.30 -4.67
CA ALA A 11 -5.88 7.66 -3.35
C ALA A 11 -5.05 6.37 -3.38
N LEU A 12 -5.19 5.56 -4.45
CA LEU A 12 -4.41 4.33 -4.64
C LEU A 12 -2.92 4.63 -4.79
N VAL A 13 -2.54 5.59 -5.65
CA VAL A 13 -1.14 6.01 -5.82
C VAL A 13 -0.55 6.49 -4.50
N PHE A 14 -1.27 7.34 -3.78
CA PHE A 14 -0.81 7.86 -2.49
C PHE A 14 -0.66 6.75 -1.44
N TRP A 15 -1.60 5.80 -1.42
CA TRP A 15 -1.56 4.66 -0.53
C TRP A 15 -0.35 3.77 -0.82
N VAL A 16 -0.10 3.44 -2.08
CA VAL A 16 1.05 2.59 -2.44
C VAL A 16 2.37 3.32 -2.24
N ALA A 17 2.46 4.61 -2.57
CA ALA A 17 3.67 5.40 -2.33
C ALA A 17 4.03 5.41 -0.83
N ALA A 18 3.04 5.61 0.05
CA ALA A 18 3.24 5.54 1.49
C ALA A 18 3.68 4.13 1.95
N LEU A 19 3.09 3.07 1.39
CA LEU A 19 3.47 1.69 1.69
C LEU A 19 4.88 1.31 1.21
N LEU A 20 5.35 1.84 0.08
CA LEU A 20 6.72 1.62 -0.40
C LEU A 20 7.75 2.39 0.42
N TYR A 21 7.39 3.61 0.85
CA TYR A 21 8.30 4.47 1.62
C TYR A 21 8.61 3.91 3.02
N LEU A 22 7.64 3.30 3.69
CA LEU A 22 7.80 2.75 5.04
C LEU A 22 8.90 1.68 5.19
N PRO A 23 8.91 0.57 4.42
CA PRO A 23 9.95 -0.45 4.53
C PRO A 23 11.33 0.08 4.12
N ALA A 24 11.41 1.07 3.22
CA ALA A 24 12.66 1.75 2.91
C ALA A 24 13.21 2.53 4.13
N LEU A 25 12.34 3.26 4.84
CA LEU A 25 12.69 3.92 6.10
C LEU A 25 13.16 2.92 7.17
N ILE A 26 12.42 1.83 7.38
CA ILE A 26 12.74 0.80 8.37
C ILE A 26 14.07 0.11 8.04
N ALA A 27 14.33 -0.19 6.76
CA ALA A 27 15.59 -0.78 6.30
C ALA A 27 16.78 0.17 6.50
N SER A 28 16.58 1.49 6.32
CA SER A 28 17.62 2.49 6.53
C SER A 28 18.04 2.61 8.01
N HIS A 29 17.11 2.43 8.95
CA HIS A 29 17.40 2.42 10.39
C HIS A 29 18.21 1.19 10.80
N SER A 30 17.94 0.04 10.18
CA SER A 30 18.61 -1.23 10.51
C SER A 30 20.10 -1.26 10.12
N GLY A 31 20.56 -0.39 9.20
CA GLY A 31 21.95 -0.34 8.74
C GLY A 31 22.85 0.63 9.50
N ARG A 32 22.26 1.57 10.26
CA ARG A 32 23.01 2.57 11.04
C ARG A 32 23.21 2.01 12.45
N GLY A 33 24.29 1.25 12.64
CA GLY A 33 24.67 0.76 13.97
C GLY A 33 24.67 1.88 15.00
N SER A 34 23.79 1.78 16.00
CA SER A 34 23.86 2.35 17.35
C SER A 34 24.21 3.84 17.59
N SER A 35 24.46 4.70 16.59
CA SER A 35 25.07 6.02 16.85
C SER A 35 24.30 7.23 16.31
N MET A 36 22.99 7.14 16.12
CA MET A 36 22.16 8.34 16.09
C MET A 36 20.95 8.09 16.98
N ILE A 37 21.16 8.37 18.26
CA ILE A 37 20.15 8.57 19.28
C ILE A 37 19.19 9.65 18.75
N VAL A 38 18.12 9.22 18.08
CA VAL A 38 16.84 9.87 18.24
C VAL A 38 15.99 8.84 18.96
N ARG A 39 16.24 8.73 20.26
CA ARG A 39 15.25 8.22 21.21
C ARG A 39 14.12 9.25 21.32
N SER A 40 13.52 9.68 20.20
CA SER A 40 12.21 10.31 20.27
C SER A 40 11.26 9.16 20.59
N ASN A 41 10.61 9.29 21.74
CA ASN A 41 9.44 8.53 22.21
C ASN A 41 8.99 7.37 21.27
N PRO A 42 8.92 6.10 21.71
CA PRO A 42 8.45 4.97 20.88
C PRO A 42 7.12 5.23 20.15
N HIS A 43 6.33 6.18 20.68
CA HIS A 43 5.05 6.60 20.13
C HIS A 43 5.11 7.68 19.02
N ASN A 44 6.28 8.27 18.74
CA ASN A 44 6.49 9.40 17.82
C ASN A 44 7.56 9.10 16.74
N SER A 45 7.57 7.86 16.25
CA SER A 45 8.40 7.45 15.11
C SER A 45 7.84 8.04 13.81
N ILE A 46 8.71 8.43 12.89
CA ILE A 46 8.29 8.94 11.57
C ILE A 46 7.52 7.85 10.80
N GLU A 47 7.88 6.60 11.01
CA GLU A 47 7.25 5.41 10.45
C GLU A 47 5.79 5.30 10.91
N ARG A 48 5.52 5.45 12.21
CA ARG A 48 4.15 5.39 12.75
C ARG A 48 3.32 6.59 12.34
N PHE A 49 3.93 7.77 12.23
CA PHE A 49 3.28 8.96 11.67
C PHE A 49 2.85 8.70 10.23
N VAL A 50 3.77 8.29 9.35
CA VAL A 50 3.47 8.01 7.94
C VAL A 50 2.41 6.91 7.82
N PHE A 51 2.54 5.82 8.59
CA PHE A 51 1.56 4.73 8.54
C PHE A 51 0.16 5.20 8.94
N THR A 52 0.04 5.84 10.11
CA THR A 52 -1.27 6.19 10.70
C THR A 52 -1.91 7.42 10.05
N ARG A 53 -1.12 8.43 9.69
CA ARG A 53 -1.62 9.72 9.17
C ARG A 53 -1.66 9.81 7.66
N ILE A 54 -0.92 8.97 6.95
CA ILE A 54 -0.81 9.03 5.47
C ILE A 54 -1.34 7.73 4.87
N ALA A 55 -0.74 6.59 5.21
CA ALA A 55 -1.07 5.32 4.57
C ALA A 55 -2.49 4.85 4.89
N THR A 56 -2.90 4.85 6.17
CA THR A 56 -4.23 4.40 6.60
C THR A 56 -5.38 5.25 6.04
N PRO A 57 -5.37 6.60 6.09
CA PRO A 57 -6.44 7.38 5.49
C PRO A 57 -6.46 7.25 3.96
N ALA A 58 -5.30 7.15 3.30
CA ALA A 58 -5.24 6.88 1.87
C ALA A 58 -5.86 5.52 1.51
N ALA A 59 -5.59 4.47 2.31
CA ALA A 59 -6.20 3.16 2.17
C ALA A 59 -7.73 3.25 2.26
N LEU A 60 -8.23 3.94 3.30
CA LEU A 60 -9.66 4.09 3.52
C LEU A 60 -10.33 4.83 2.35
N LEU A 61 -9.72 5.92 1.88
CA LEU A 61 -10.21 6.68 0.73
C LEU A 61 -10.20 5.83 -0.55
N ALA A 62 -9.15 5.05 -0.80
CA ALA A 62 -9.05 4.18 -1.96
C ALA A 62 -10.15 3.10 -1.96
N ILE A 63 -10.41 2.48 -0.80
CA ILE A 63 -11.45 1.45 -0.62
C ILE A 63 -12.85 2.05 -0.75
N ILE A 64 -13.12 3.20 -0.12
CA ILE A 64 -14.41 3.89 -0.22
C ILE A 64 -14.68 4.33 -1.65
N ALA A 65 -13.71 4.98 -2.30
CA ALA A 65 -13.83 5.42 -3.69
C ALA A 65 -14.02 4.22 -4.64
N GLY A 66 -13.29 3.13 -4.42
CA GLY A 66 -13.43 1.90 -5.22
C GLY A 66 -14.81 1.24 -5.04
N THR A 67 -15.30 1.17 -3.82
CA THR A 67 -16.65 0.66 -3.50
C THR A 67 -17.74 1.54 -4.11
N LEU A 68 -17.57 2.87 -4.08
CA LEU A 68 -18.56 3.80 -4.62
C LEU A 68 -18.66 3.71 -6.15
N VAL A 69 -17.52 3.56 -6.84
CA VAL A 69 -17.50 3.30 -8.29
C VAL A 69 -18.29 2.03 -8.63
N PHE A 70 -18.16 0.97 -7.81
CA PHE A 70 -18.91 -0.28 -7.98
C PHE A 70 -20.41 -0.13 -7.78
N VAL A 71 -20.85 0.53 -6.70
CA VAL A 71 -22.29 0.71 -6.40
C VAL A 71 -23.01 1.46 -7.53
N ILE A 72 -22.29 2.35 -8.22
CA ILE A 72 -22.82 3.12 -9.35
C ILE A 72 -22.89 2.27 -10.63
N ASP A 73 -21.91 1.41 -10.89
CA ASP A 73 -21.82 0.62 -12.13
C ASP A 73 -22.77 -0.60 -12.14
N ARG A 74 -23.20 -1.09 -10.95
CA ARG A 74 -24.15 -2.21 -10.74
C ARG A 74 -23.86 -3.52 -11.49
N THR A 75 -22.67 -3.67 -12.07
CA THR A 75 -22.20 -4.85 -12.79
C THR A 75 -21.24 -5.66 -11.91
N VAL A 76 -21.62 -6.91 -11.63
CA VAL A 76 -20.78 -7.87 -10.92
C VAL A 76 -20.19 -8.84 -11.95
N ASP A 77 -19.27 -8.36 -12.77
CA ASP A 77 -18.58 -9.19 -13.75
C ASP A 77 -17.34 -9.85 -13.14
N GLY A 78 -16.84 -10.93 -13.75
CA GLY A 78 -15.61 -11.61 -13.31
C GLY A 78 -14.41 -10.66 -13.20
N TRP A 79 -14.40 -9.58 -13.99
CA TRP A 79 -13.41 -8.50 -13.91
C TRP A 79 -13.41 -7.75 -12.57
N LEU A 80 -14.58 -7.62 -11.92
CA LEU A 80 -14.72 -7.02 -10.60
C LEU A 80 -14.01 -7.85 -9.52
N ILE A 81 -14.17 -9.17 -9.59
CA ILE A 81 -13.55 -10.11 -8.64
C ILE A 81 -12.02 -9.94 -8.70
N VAL A 82 -11.45 -9.85 -9.91
CA VAL A 82 -10.01 -9.64 -10.10
C VAL A 82 -9.54 -8.30 -9.53
N LYS A 83 -10.32 -7.22 -9.66
CA LYS A 83 -10.00 -5.94 -9.02
C LYS A 83 -10.02 -6.04 -7.50
N LEU A 84 -11.05 -6.67 -6.93
CA LEU A 84 -11.23 -6.81 -5.48
C LEU A 84 -10.15 -7.68 -4.85
N THR A 85 -9.75 -8.79 -5.50
CA THR A 85 -8.65 -9.62 -5.01
C THR A 85 -7.34 -8.85 -4.92
N LEU A 86 -7.10 -7.96 -5.88
CA LEU A 86 -5.91 -7.11 -5.93
C LEU A 86 -5.90 -6.05 -4.82
N VAL A 87 -7.06 -5.41 -4.57
CA VAL A 87 -7.23 -4.51 -3.42
C VAL A 87 -7.04 -5.27 -2.10
N MET A 88 -7.60 -6.47 -1.97
CA MET A 88 -7.42 -7.31 -0.78
C MET A 88 -5.96 -7.68 -0.55
N ALA A 89 -5.21 -8.02 -1.59
CA ALA A 89 -3.78 -8.28 -1.49
C ALA A 89 -3.00 -7.02 -1.02
N LEU A 90 -3.41 -5.83 -1.47
CA LEU A 90 -2.81 -4.57 -1.02
C LEU A 90 -3.15 -4.24 0.43
N VAL A 91 -4.38 -4.53 0.88
CA VAL A 91 -4.77 -4.44 2.31
C VAL A 91 -3.92 -5.37 3.17
N LEU A 92 -3.69 -6.62 2.72
CA LEU A 92 -2.83 -7.56 3.44
C LEU A 92 -1.40 -7.01 3.56
N CYS A 93 -0.85 -6.45 2.49
CA CYS A 93 0.46 -5.77 2.53
C CYS A 93 0.47 -4.60 3.52
N HIS A 94 -0.60 -3.80 3.56
CA HIS A 94 -0.73 -2.70 4.52
C HIS A 94 -0.67 -3.18 5.97
N VAL A 95 -1.38 -4.27 6.31
CA VAL A 95 -1.32 -4.87 7.65
C VAL A 95 0.08 -5.39 7.97
N LEU A 96 0.73 -6.09 7.03
CA LEU A 96 2.09 -6.60 7.22
C LEU A 96 3.09 -5.46 7.49
N ILE A 97 3.00 -4.36 6.74
CA ILE A 97 3.82 -3.16 6.95
C ILE A 97 3.57 -2.56 8.33
N GLY A 98 2.30 -2.47 8.76
CA GLY A 98 1.95 -2.03 10.11
C GLY A 98 2.59 -2.90 11.20
N LEU A 99 2.62 -4.23 11.00
CA LEU A 99 3.32 -5.15 11.90
C LEU A 99 4.83 -4.91 11.92
N LEU A 100 5.45 -4.56 10.79
CA LEU A 100 6.87 -4.20 10.71
C LEU A 100 7.15 -2.92 11.51
N VAL A 101 6.31 -1.90 11.40
CA VAL A 101 6.41 -0.67 12.20
C VAL A 101 6.32 -0.98 13.70
N LEU A 102 5.36 -1.79 14.12
CA LEU A 102 5.25 -2.22 15.53
C LEU A 102 6.47 -3.02 16.01
N ARG A 103 7.06 -3.86 15.15
CA ARG A 103 8.26 -4.63 15.50
C ARG A 103 9.49 -3.74 15.65
N LEU A 104 9.60 -2.69 14.82
CA LEU A 104 10.65 -1.68 14.93
C LEU A 104 10.55 -0.96 16.29
N GLU A 105 9.35 -0.53 16.68
CA GLU A 105 9.12 0.17 17.97
C GLU A 105 9.44 -0.70 19.19
N ARG A 106 9.27 -2.02 19.08
CA ARG A 106 9.60 -2.98 20.15
C ARG A 106 11.09 -3.30 20.27
N ALA A 107 11.97 -2.63 19.51
CA ALA A 107 13.42 -2.85 19.51
C ALA A 107 13.81 -4.34 19.42
N THR A 108 13.08 -5.12 18.61
CA THR A 108 13.40 -6.54 18.45
C THR A 108 14.63 -6.67 17.54
N GLU A 109 15.74 -7.19 18.08
CA GLU A 109 17.05 -7.42 17.42
C GLU A 109 17.02 -8.36 16.18
N LYS A 110 15.84 -8.72 15.66
CA LYS A 110 15.74 -9.56 14.46
C LYS A 110 16.01 -8.73 13.20
N PRO A 111 16.67 -9.31 12.18
CA PRO A 111 16.95 -8.61 10.93
C PRO A 111 15.65 -8.29 10.18
N LEU A 112 15.12 -7.08 10.39
CA LEU A 112 13.91 -6.56 9.72
C LEU A 112 14.15 -6.27 8.23
N ARG A 113 15.43 -6.11 7.83
CA ARG A 113 15.82 -5.77 6.45
C ARG A 113 15.31 -6.76 5.40
N GLY A 114 15.35 -8.06 5.69
CA GLY A 114 14.84 -9.08 4.77
C GLY A 114 13.33 -8.97 4.54
N TRP A 115 12.57 -8.76 5.63
CA TRP A 115 11.13 -8.53 5.57
C TRP A 115 10.78 -7.22 4.85
N CYS A 116 11.55 -6.16 5.07
CA CYS A 116 11.37 -4.89 4.36
C CYS A 116 11.60 -5.04 2.85
N MET A 117 12.68 -5.74 2.46
CA MET A 117 12.99 -5.97 1.06
C MET A 117 11.92 -6.84 0.38
N ALA A 118 11.46 -7.90 1.06
CA ALA A 118 10.34 -8.72 0.58
C ALA A 118 9.07 -7.89 0.41
N ALA A 119 8.74 -7.02 1.37
CA ALA A 119 7.56 -6.14 1.29
C ALA A 119 7.65 -5.18 0.10
N VAL A 120 8.82 -4.57 -0.16
CA VAL A 120 9.04 -3.71 -1.33
C VAL A 120 8.84 -4.49 -2.63
N VAL A 121 9.45 -5.68 -2.75
CA VAL A 121 9.31 -6.52 -3.95
C VAL A 121 7.85 -6.89 -4.20
N VAL A 122 7.13 -7.30 -3.16
CA VAL A 122 5.71 -7.65 -3.25
C VAL A 122 4.86 -6.44 -3.65
N LEU A 123 5.09 -5.26 -3.06
CA LEU A 123 4.38 -4.03 -3.40
C LEU A 123 4.64 -3.57 -4.85
N CYS A 124 5.89 -3.64 -5.31
CA CYS A 124 6.25 -3.35 -6.69
C CYS A 124 5.57 -4.33 -7.67
N ALA A 125 5.58 -5.63 -7.35
CA ALA A 125 4.88 -6.63 -8.16
C ALA A 125 3.37 -6.37 -8.22
N LEU A 126 2.75 -6.01 -7.08
CA LEU A 126 1.34 -5.61 -7.00
C LEU A 126 1.05 -4.39 -7.86
N LEU A 127 1.88 -3.35 -7.79
CA LEU A 127 1.74 -2.16 -8.65
C LEU A 127 1.78 -2.51 -10.13
N LEU A 128 2.79 -3.26 -10.55
CA LEU A 128 2.93 -3.68 -11.94
C LEU A 128 1.73 -4.51 -12.38
N LEU A 129 1.23 -5.40 -11.53
CA LEU A 129 0.04 -6.19 -11.80
C LEU A 129 -1.23 -5.34 -11.90
N ILE A 130 -1.40 -4.35 -11.01
CA ILE A 130 -2.52 -3.37 -11.06
C ILE A 130 -2.46 -2.58 -12.37
N LEU A 131 -1.30 -2.02 -12.70
CA LEU A 131 -1.11 -1.24 -13.92
C LEU A 131 -1.35 -2.08 -15.17
N TRP A 132 -0.79 -3.30 -15.20
CA TRP A 132 -1.04 -4.25 -16.27
C TRP A 132 -2.52 -4.58 -16.42
N LEU A 133 -3.21 -4.90 -15.31
CA LEU A 133 -4.63 -5.21 -15.34
C LEU A 133 -5.46 -4.03 -15.87
N VAL A 134 -5.15 -2.81 -15.42
CA VAL A 134 -5.81 -1.59 -15.90
C VAL A 134 -5.55 -1.36 -17.39
N LEU A 135 -4.32 -1.57 -17.86
CA LEU A 135 -3.90 -1.36 -19.25
C LEU A 135 -4.25 -2.52 -20.18
N ALA A 136 -4.55 -3.71 -19.65
CA ALA A 136 -5.05 -4.85 -20.42
C ALA A 136 -6.55 -4.73 -20.71
N LYS A 137 -7.31 -4.00 -19.88
CA LYS A 137 -8.74 -3.74 -20.11
C LYS A 137 -9.07 -3.12 -21.50
N PRO A 138 -8.31 -2.16 -22.07
CA PRO A 138 -8.63 -1.60 -23.39
C PRO A 138 -8.61 -2.60 -24.56
N ALA A 139 -8.19 -3.85 -24.38
CA ALA A 139 -8.18 -4.85 -25.46
C ALA A 139 -9.44 -5.76 -25.51
N LEU A 140 -10.32 -5.72 -24.50
CA LEU A 140 -11.51 -6.59 -24.46
C LEU A 140 -12.76 -5.97 -25.10
N GLU A 141 -12.66 -4.74 -25.62
CA GLU A 141 -13.71 -4.03 -26.38
C GLU A 141 -13.22 -3.60 -27.76
N LEU A 142 -12.46 -4.46 -28.46
CA LEU A 142 -12.27 -4.32 -29.91
C LEU A 142 -13.19 -5.30 -30.63
N PRO A 143 -14.44 -4.92 -30.96
CA PRO A 143 -15.14 -5.53 -32.07
C PRO A 143 -14.44 -5.00 -33.33
N ILE A 144 -13.56 -5.81 -33.91
CA ILE A 144 -13.30 -5.74 -35.35
C ILE A 144 -14.36 -6.60 -36.03
#